data_AF-A0A5Y1MRM1-F1
#
_entry.id   AF-A0A5Y1MRM1-F1
#
_cell.length_a   1.000
_cell.length_b   1.000
_cell.length_c   1.000
_cell.angle_alpha   90.00
_cell.angle_beta   90.00
_cell.angle_gamma   90.00
#
_symmetry.space_group_name_H-M   'P 1'
#
loop_
_entity.id
_entity.type
_entity.pdbx_description
1 polymer ?
#
loop_
_entity_poly.entity_id
_entity_poly.type
_entity_poly.pdbx_seq_one_letter_code
_entity_poly.pdbx_strand_id
1 'polypeptide(L)'
;MAVAKEKTMNILASVKDMDRTQWLLTRRLGVGGSDAGIIMGLNQYKTAFELWLDKTDQVLPNESAGEAAYWGNQMEEVVAKEFEKRTGKKVRRSNMMYQHPVHDFMLANVDRFVVGEDAILECKTASAYLAKEWEADEVPATYLVQIQHYLAVTGK
;
A
#
# COMPACT_ATOMS: atom_id res chain seq x y z
N MET A 1 19.10 21.47 23.96
CA MET A 1 18.17 20.44 23.44
C MET A 1 18.54 20.15 22.00
N ALA A 2 18.98 18.93 21.70
CA ALA A 2 19.10 18.50 20.30
C ALA A 2 17.68 18.25 19.78
N VAL A 3 17.27 18.99 18.74
CA VAL A 3 16.09 18.64 17.95
C VAL A 3 16.41 17.29 17.33
N ALA A 4 15.66 16.24 17.69
CA ALA A 4 15.79 14.96 17.02
C ALA A 4 15.58 15.21 15.53
N LYS A 5 16.56 14.90 14.69
CA LYS A 5 16.36 14.89 13.24
C LYS A 5 15.16 14.00 12.97
N GLU A 6 14.11 14.59 12.42
CA GLU A 6 12.95 13.88 11.93
C GLU A 6 13.47 12.77 11.01
N LYS A 7 13.33 11.51 11.45
CA LYS A 7 13.88 10.39 10.70
C LYS A 7 12.97 10.21 9.50
N THR A 8 13.47 10.61 8.34
CA THR A 8 12.77 10.47 7.06
C THR A 8 12.80 9.00 6.62
N MET A 9 11.72 8.52 6.00
CA MET A 9 11.63 7.18 5.39
C MET A 9 12.84 6.83 4.52
N ASN A 10 13.24 5.56 4.51
CA ASN A 10 14.27 5.04 3.61
C ASN A 10 13.64 4.62 2.28
N ILE A 11 14.35 4.79 1.16
CA ILE A 11 13.96 4.18 -0.12
C ILE A 11 14.57 2.78 -0.15
N LEU A 12 13.72 1.75 -0.13
CA LEU A 12 14.16 0.36 -0.22
C LEU A 12 14.47 -0.02 -1.67
N ALA A 13 13.58 0.32 -2.60
CA ALA A 13 13.78 0.01 -4.01
C ALA A 13 12.91 0.87 -4.95
N SER A 14 13.39 1.08 -6.19
CA SER A 14 12.57 1.60 -7.30
C SER A 14 11.80 0.47 -7.95
N VAL A 15 10.50 0.67 -8.19
CA VAL A 15 9.60 -0.39 -8.69
C VAL A 15 9.19 -0.19 -10.15
N LYS A 16 9.70 0.88 -10.79
CA LYS A 16 9.32 1.29 -12.14
C LYS A 16 9.57 0.22 -13.21
N ASP A 17 10.67 -0.51 -13.09
CA ASP A 17 11.15 -1.48 -14.07
C ASP A 17 11.33 -2.87 -13.45
N MET A 18 10.72 -3.11 -12.28
CA MET A 18 10.73 -4.42 -11.63
C MET A 18 9.81 -5.39 -12.38
N ASP A 19 10.30 -6.59 -12.64
CA ASP A 19 9.41 -7.68 -13.03
C ASP A 19 8.55 -8.14 -11.85
N ARG A 20 7.53 -8.95 -12.16
CA ARG A 20 6.54 -9.37 -11.18
C ARG A 20 7.15 -10.24 -10.06
N THR A 21 8.07 -11.12 -10.41
CA THR A 21 8.74 -12.01 -9.45
C THR A 21 9.65 -11.21 -8.53
N GLN A 22 10.45 -10.29 -9.07
CA GLN A 22 11.26 -9.34 -8.30
C GLN A 22 10.40 -8.51 -7.35
N TRP A 23 9.27 -8.01 -7.83
CA TRP A 23 8.31 -7.27 -7.01
C TRP A 23 7.79 -8.12 -5.84
N LEU A 24 7.36 -9.36 -6.09
CA LEU A 24 6.88 -10.25 -5.04
C LEU A 24 7.97 -10.61 -4.02
N LEU A 25 9.18 -10.91 -4.48
CA LEU A 25 10.31 -11.24 -3.61
C LEU A 25 10.72 -10.03 -2.76
N THR A 26 10.76 -8.82 -3.35
CA THR A 26 11.08 -7.59 -2.61
C THR A 26 10.06 -7.34 -1.51
N ARG A 27 8.77 -7.60 -1.77
CA ARG A 27 7.71 -7.48 -0.75
C ARG A 27 7.87 -8.46 0.41
N ARG A 28 8.65 -9.54 0.28
CA ARG A 28 8.90 -10.48 1.39
C ARG A 28 9.92 -9.96 2.40
N LEU A 29 10.67 -8.91 2.07
CA LEU A 29 11.66 -8.30 2.97
C LEU A 29 11.03 -7.63 4.22
N GLY A 30 9.70 -7.51 4.27
CA GLY A 30 8.99 -6.97 5.42
C GLY A 30 7.47 -7.07 5.28
N VAL A 31 6.76 -6.39 6.16
CA VAL A 31 5.30 -6.28 6.24
C VAL A 31 4.88 -5.00 5.55
N GLY A 32 4.06 -5.10 4.51
CA GLY A 32 3.43 -3.96 3.86
C GLY A 32 2.11 -3.55 4.51
N GLY A 33 1.57 -2.40 4.13
CA GLY A 33 0.28 -1.92 4.66
C GLY A 33 -0.89 -2.88 4.41
N SER A 34 -0.95 -3.53 3.24
CA SER A 34 -1.97 -4.56 2.96
C SER A 34 -1.82 -5.80 3.84
N ASP A 35 -0.58 -6.11 4.25
CA ASP A 35 -0.28 -7.25 5.13
C ASP A 35 -0.70 -6.94 6.57
N ALA A 36 -0.62 -5.68 6.99
CA ALA A 36 -1.10 -5.24 8.30
C ALA A 36 -2.58 -5.54 8.51
N GLY A 37 -3.44 -5.32 7.49
CA GLY A 37 -4.85 -5.71 7.55
C GLY A 37 -5.08 -7.21 7.73
N ILE A 38 -4.23 -8.05 7.12
CA ILE A 38 -4.26 -9.52 7.30
C ILE A 38 -3.85 -9.90 8.71
N ILE A 39 -2.77 -9.31 9.24
CA ILE A 39 -2.27 -9.57 10.59
C ILE A 39 -3.32 -9.22 11.65
N MET A 40 -4.07 -8.13 11.42
CA MET A 40 -5.15 -7.69 12.30
C MET A 40 -6.45 -8.52 12.15
N GLY A 41 -6.47 -9.53 11.27
CA GLY A 41 -7.65 -10.38 11.03
C GLY A 41 -8.79 -9.68 10.28
N LEU A 42 -8.50 -8.59 9.56
CA LEU A 42 -9.48 -7.77 8.83
C LEU A 42 -9.54 -8.12 7.33
N ASN A 43 -8.79 -9.12 6.88
CA ASN A 43 -8.75 -9.55 5.50
C ASN A 43 -9.62 -10.80 5.29
N GLN A 44 -10.53 -10.75 4.33
CA GLN A 44 -11.44 -11.85 3.99
C GLN A 44 -10.86 -12.88 3.00
N TYR A 45 -9.71 -12.60 2.40
CA TYR A 45 -9.11 -13.37 1.31
C TYR A 45 -7.85 -14.15 1.70
N LYS A 46 -7.12 -13.70 2.73
CA LYS A 46 -5.84 -14.28 3.15
C LYS A 46 -5.74 -14.26 4.67
N THR A 47 -5.40 -15.40 5.25
CA THR A 47 -5.19 -15.58 6.69
C THR A 47 -3.78 -15.17 7.13
N ALA A 48 -3.59 -14.93 8.43
CA ALA A 48 -2.28 -14.67 9.00
C ALA A 48 -1.28 -15.83 8.81
N PHE A 49 -1.77 -17.08 8.80
CA PHE A 49 -0.93 -18.25 8.54
C PHE A 49 -0.44 -18.31 7.09
N GLU A 50 -1.31 -18.06 6.12
CA GLU A 50 -0.93 -17.97 4.70
C GLU A 50 0.03 -16.80 4.43
N LEU A 51 -0.16 -15.68 5.13
CA LEU A 51 0.79 -14.58 5.08
C LEU A 51 2.15 -14.99 5.64
N TRP A 52 2.18 -15.69 6.78
CA TRP A 52 3.43 -16.19 7.36
C TRP A 52 4.16 -17.13 6.40
N LEU A 53 3.46 -18.10 5.79
CA LEU A 53 4.04 -19.01 4.80
C LEU A 53 4.70 -18.25 3.64
N ASP A 54 4.03 -17.22 3.13
CA ASP A 54 4.52 -16.37 2.04
C ASP A 54 5.73 -15.53 2.46
N LYS A 55 5.69 -14.89 3.63
CA LYS A 55 6.79 -14.04 4.14
C LYS A 55 8.03 -14.81 4.58
N THR A 56 7.91 -16.11 4.81
CA THR A 56 9.01 -16.98 5.26
C THR A 56 9.48 -17.97 4.19
N ASP A 57 9.16 -17.69 2.93
CA ASP A 57 9.56 -18.48 1.76
C ASP A 57 9.16 -19.97 1.82
N GLN A 58 8.12 -20.32 2.59
CA GLN A 58 7.59 -21.68 2.68
C GLN A 58 6.75 -22.07 1.46
N VAL A 59 6.37 -21.07 0.66
CA VAL A 59 5.63 -21.24 -0.60
C VAL A 59 6.27 -20.41 -1.70
N LEU A 60 6.15 -20.88 -2.94
CA LEU A 60 6.57 -20.12 -4.12
C LEU A 60 5.69 -18.85 -4.26
N PRO A 61 6.26 -17.73 -4.73
CA PRO A 61 5.49 -16.54 -5.04
C PRO A 61 4.33 -16.88 -5.97
N ASN A 62 3.11 -16.47 -5.61
CA ASN A 62 1.96 -16.66 -6.49
C ASN A 62 2.08 -15.71 -7.68
N GLU A 63 2.45 -16.26 -8.84
CA GLU A 63 2.61 -15.47 -10.07
C GLU A 63 1.29 -14.93 -10.66
N SER A 64 0.14 -15.39 -10.18
CA SER A 64 -1.17 -14.85 -10.54
C SER A 64 -1.56 -13.71 -9.62
N ALA A 65 -1.75 -12.49 -10.17
CA ALA A 65 -2.26 -11.36 -9.41
C ALA A 65 -3.78 -11.47 -9.15
N GLY A 66 -4.49 -12.30 -9.93
CA GLY A 66 -5.95 -12.34 -9.97
C GLY A 66 -6.57 -11.11 -10.65
N GLU A 67 -7.82 -11.24 -11.09
CA GLU A 67 -8.56 -10.17 -11.79
C GLU A 67 -8.69 -8.89 -10.95
N ALA A 68 -8.92 -9.02 -9.64
CA ALA A 68 -9.09 -7.85 -8.76
C ALA A 68 -7.83 -6.98 -8.70
N ALA A 69 -6.64 -7.58 -8.58
CA ALA A 69 -5.39 -6.82 -8.56
C ALA A 69 -5.04 -6.27 -9.96
N TYR A 70 -5.33 -7.03 -11.03
CA TYR A 70 -5.18 -6.55 -12.40
C TYR A 70 -5.98 -5.27 -12.64
N TRP A 71 -7.29 -5.29 -12.36
CA TRP A 71 -8.16 -4.12 -12.55
C TRP A 71 -7.82 -2.97 -11.61
N GLY A 72 -7.39 -3.26 -10.37
CA GLY A 72 -6.86 -2.25 -9.46
C GLY A 72 -5.71 -1.46 -10.08
N ASN A 73 -4.71 -2.17 -10.61
CA ASN A 73 -3.55 -1.54 -11.27
C ASN A 73 -3.94 -0.76 -12.53
N GLN A 74 -4.85 -1.31 -13.36
CA GLN A 74 -5.30 -0.60 -14.57
C GLN A 74 -6.06 0.69 -14.24
N MET A 75 -6.85 0.68 -13.16
CA MET A 75 -7.74 1.78 -12.81
C MET A 75 -7.11 2.82 -11.88
N GLU A 76 -5.96 2.53 -11.26
CA GLU A 76 -5.26 3.43 -10.32
C GLU A 76 -5.08 4.85 -10.90
N GLU A 77 -4.66 4.96 -12.17
CA GLU A 77 -4.48 6.25 -12.83
C GLU A 77 -5.80 6.99 -13.09
N VAL A 78 -6.86 6.26 -13.40
CA VAL A 78 -8.20 6.84 -13.62
C VAL A 78 -8.72 7.41 -12.31
N VAL A 79 -8.60 6.66 -11.21
CA VAL A 79 -8.99 7.11 -9.86
C VAL A 79 -8.17 8.34 -9.45
N ALA A 80 -6.85 8.32 -9.66
CA ALA A 80 -5.99 9.46 -9.34
C ALA A 80 -6.39 10.73 -10.10
N LYS A 81 -6.68 10.63 -11.41
CA LYS A 81 -7.13 11.77 -12.22
C LYS A 81 -8.48 12.31 -11.78
N GLU A 82 -9.42 11.44 -11.39
CA GLU A 82 -10.70 11.89 -10.86
C GLU A 82 -10.55 12.57 -9.49
N PHE A 83 -9.63 12.09 -8.65
CA PHE A 83 -9.27 12.78 -7.41
C PHE A 83 -8.72 14.19 -7.70
N GLU A 84 -7.76 14.34 -8.61
CA GLU A 84 -7.20 15.65 -8.98
C GLU A 84 -8.29 16.59 -9.51
N LYS A 85 -9.13 16.10 -10.42
CA LYS A 85 -10.22 16.89 -11.03
C LYS A 85 -11.25 17.37 -10.01
N ARG A 86 -11.66 16.53 -9.06
CA ARG A 86 -12.71 16.84 -8.09
C ARG A 86 -12.22 17.68 -6.93
N THR A 87 -10.96 17.50 -6.53
CA THR A 87 -10.39 18.21 -5.37
C THR A 87 -9.57 19.44 -5.76
N GLY A 88 -9.15 19.55 -7.03
CA GLY A 88 -8.20 20.57 -7.48
C GLY A 88 -6.75 20.34 -7.03
N LYS A 89 -6.48 19.28 -6.26
CA LYS A 89 -5.15 18.91 -5.81
C LYS A 89 -4.35 18.28 -6.95
N LYS A 90 -3.02 18.33 -6.83
CA LYS A 90 -2.10 17.64 -7.75
C LYS A 90 -1.46 16.47 -7.04
N VAL A 91 -1.20 15.39 -7.76
CA VAL A 91 -0.53 14.20 -7.21
C VAL A 91 0.65 13.76 -8.08
N ARG A 92 1.57 13.01 -7.48
CA ARG A 92 2.71 12.41 -8.20
C ARG A 92 2.83 10.92 -7.88
N ARG A 93 3.14 10.12 -8.92
CA ARG A 93 3.47 8.69 -8.75
C ARG A 93 4.66 8.53 -7.82
N SER A 94 4.56 7.60 -6.88
CA SER A 94 5.70 7.23 -6.03
C SER A 94 6.70 6.40 -6.82
N ASN A 95 6.26 5.27 -7.40
CA ASN A 95 7.10 4.26 -8.05
C ASN A 95 8.29 3.79 -7.18
N MET A 96 8.14 3.85 -5.87
CA MET A 96 9.14 3.42 -4.89
C MET A 96 8.50 2.54 -3.82
N MET A 97 9.30 1.63 -3.29
CA MET A 97 9.05 0.97 -2.01
C MET A 97 9.85 1.70 -0.93
N TYR A 98 9.18 2.08 0.14
CA TYR A 98 9.77 2.73 1.30
C TYR A 98 9.89 1.75 2.47
N GLN A 99 10.83 2.04 3.36
CA GLN A 99 11.04 1.31 4.61
C GLN A 99 11.09 2.30 5.77
N HIS A 100 10.48 1.92 6.90
CA HIS A 100 10.48 2.77 8.09
C HIS A 100 11.91 2.93 8.62
N PRO A 101 12.35 4.14 9.04
CA PRO A 101 13.76 4.41 9.38
C PRO A 101 14.21 3.89 10.76
N VAL A 102 13.42 3.02 11.38
CA VAL A 102 13.64 2.48 12.74
C VAL A 102 13.13 1.04 12.82
N HIS A 103 11.98 0.78 12.20
CA HIS A 103 11.35 -0.54 12.15
C HIS A 103 11.55 -1.12 10.75
N ASP A 104 12.72 -1.72 10.49
CA ASP A 104 13.12 -2.17 9.15
C ASP A 104 12.15 -3.22 8.54
N PHE A 105 11.35 -3.89 9.37
CA PHE A 105 10.32 -4.80 8.91
C PHE A 105 9.07 -4.10 8.34
N MET A 106 8.90 -2.78 8.49
CA MET A 106 7.72 -2.05 8.00
C MET A 106 8.00 -1.43 6.63
N LEU A 107 7.17 -1.78 5.65
CA LEU A 107 7.31 -1.37 4.26
C LEU A 107 6.08 -0.60 3.77
N ALA A 108 6.30 0.37 2.87
CA ALA A 108 5.21 1.09 2.22
C ALA A 108 5.38 1.17 0.71
N ASN A 109 4.30 0.83 0.00
CA ASN A 109 4.14 1.05 -1.42
C ASN A 109 2.93 1.95 -1.61
N VAL A 110 3.13 3.26 -1.48
CA VAL A 110 2.06 4.24 -1.68
C VAL A 110 1.85 4.49 -3.16
N ASP A 111 0.60 4.64 -3.60
CA ASP A 111 0.31 4.92 -5.00
C ASP A 111 0.81 6.31 -5.39
N ARG A 112 0.46 7.32 -4.58
CA ARG A 112 0.70 8.72 -4.89
C ARG A 112 1.05 9.54 -3.64
N PHE A 113 1.85 10.58 -3.84
CA PHE A 113 1.95 11.70 -2.88
C PHE A 113 1.16 12.89 -3.40
N VAL A 114 0.49 13.61 -2.49
CA VAL A 114 -0.15 14.89 -2.81
C VAL A 114 0.91 15.98 -2.88
N VAL A 115 0.92 16.76 -3.95
CA VAL A 115 1.93 17.80 -4.18
C VAL A 115 1.63 19.02 -3.31
N GLY A 116 2.60 19.42 -2.49
CA GLY A 116 2.48 20.59 -1.61
C GLY A 116 1.74 20.32 -0.31
N GLU A 117 1.38 19.07 -0.03
CA GLU A 117 0.72 18.65 1.21
C GLU A 117 1.49 17.48 1.83
N ASP A 118 1.44 17.37 3.15
CA ASP A 118 1.94 16.21 3.88
C ASP A 118 0.85 15.14 3.88
N ALA A 119 0.65 14.53 2.70
CA ALA A 119 -0.42 13.56 2.49
C ALA A 119 -0.05 12.55 1.38
N ILE A 120 -0.60 11.35 1.53
CA ILE A 120 -0.59 10.30 0.52
C ILE A 120 -1.98 10.15 -0.08
N LEU A 121 -2.04 9.57 -1.28
CA LEU A 121 -3.28 9.11 -1.89
C LEU A 121 -3.13 7.61 -2.19
N GLU A 122 -4.08 6.84 -1.67
CA GLU A 122 -4.27 5.41 -1.94
C GLU A 122 -5.52 5.24 -2.79
N CYS A 123 -5.37 4.73 -4.01
CA CYS A 123 -6.43 4.53 -4.98
C CYS A 123 -6.99 3.11 -4.85
N LYS A 124 -8.29 2.98 -4.54
CA LYS A 124 -8.96 1.68 -4.51
C LYS A 124 -10.06 1.61 -5.56
N THR A 125 -10.19 0.44 -6.16
CA THR A 125 -11.37 0.03 -6.92
C THR A 125 -11.94 -1.24 -6.31
N ALA A 126 -13.26 -1.29 -6.18
CA ALA A 126 -13.96 -2.44 -5.63
C ALA A 126 -15.08 -2.86 -6.59
N SER A 127 -15.46 -4.14 -6.51
CA SER A 127 -16.64 -4.63 -7.21
C SER A 127 -17.90 -3.95 -6.68
N ALA A 128 -18.89 -3.75 -7.55
CA ALA A 128 -20.19 -3.18 -7.15
C ALA A 128 -20.89 -3.98 -6.04
N TYR A 129 -20.59 -5.27 -5.91
CA TYR A 129 -21.10 -6.11 -4.81
C TYR A 129 -20.62 -5.67 -3.42
N LEU A 130 -19.49 -4.96 -3.35
CA LEU A 130 -18.92 -4.42 -2.12
C LEU A 130 -19.39 -2.99 -1.83
N ALA A 131 -20.30 -2.41 -2.64
CA ALA A 131 -20.73 -1.02 -2.50
C ALA A 131 -21.25 -0.69 -1.09
N LYS A 132 -21.90 -1.65 -0.42
CA LYS A 132 -22.39 -1.52 0.95
C LYS A 132 -21.29 -1.23 1.98
N GLU A 133 -20.07 -1.72 1.73
CA GLU A 133 -18.91 -1.48 2.61
C GLU A 133 -18.36 -0.05 2.49
N TRP A 134 -18.88 0.74 1.54
CA TRP A 134 -18.48 2.11 1.22
C TRP A 134 -19.65 3.09 1.33
N GLU A 135 -20.76 2.67 1.95
CA GLU A 135 -21.89 3.56 2.24
C GLU A 135 -21.55 4.52 3.39
N ALA A 136 -22.29 5.64 3.48
CA ALA A 136 -22.19 6.62 4.57
C ALA A 136 -20.78 7.20 4.84
N ASP A 137 -19.95 7.31 3.80
CA ASP A 137 -18.55 7.78 3.88
C ASP A 137 -17.64 6.89 4.76
N GLU A 138 -18.03 5.63 4.99
CA GLU A 138 -17.18 4.66 5.67
C GLU A 138 -16.10 4.09 4.73
N VAL A 139 -14.94 3.79 5.31
CA VAL A 139 -13.83 3.11 4.63
C VAL A 139 -13.62 1.75 5.30
N PRO A 140 -13.57 0.64 4.54
CA PRO A 140 -13.34 -0.68 5.12
C PRO A 140 -12.11 -0.71 6.02
N ALA A 141 -12.24 -1.31 7.21
CA ALA A 141 -11.22 -1.26 8.27
C ALA A 141 -9.83 -1.74 7.83
N THR A 142 -9.77 -2.72 6.93
CA THR A 142 -8.51 -3.21 6.35
C THR A 142 -7.73 -2.11 5.61
N TYR A 143 -8.43 -1.21 4.91
CA TYR A 143 -7.81 -0.09 4.21
C TYR A 143 -7.43 1.04 5.15
N LEU A 144 -8.18 1.26 6.23
CA LEU A 144 -7.77 2.18 7.29
C LEU A 144 -6.44 1.73 7.93
N VAL A 145 -6.31 0.44 8.27
CA VAL A 145 -5.05 -0.12 8.79
C VAL A 145 -3.92 0.00 7.77
N GLN A 146 -4.20 -0.26 6.50
CA GLN A 146 -3.21 -0.07 5.43
C GLN A 146 -2.70 1.38 5.37
N ILE A 147 -3.61 2.36 5.39
CA ILE A 147 -3.25 3.78 5.36
C ILE A 147 -2.43 4.16 6.59
N GLN A 148 -2.87 3.77 7.79
CA GLN A 148 -2.13 4.06 9.03
C GLN A 148 -0.71 3.46 9.00
N HIS A 149 -0.56 2.24 8.47
CA HIS A 149 0.76 1.64 8.28
C HIS A 149 1.63 2.48 7.33
N TYR A 150 1.08 2.93 6.20
CA TYR A 150 1.82 3.76 5.25
C TYR A 150 2.19 5.13 5.82
N LEU A 151 1.30 5.79 6.55
CA LEU A 151 1.60 7.05 7.23
C LEU A 151 2.73 6.87 8.25
N ALA A 152 2.69 5.80 9.04
CA ALA A 152 3.77 5.46 9.98
C ALA A 152 5.12 5.24 9.28
N VAL A 153 5.16 4.52 8.15
CA VAL A 153 6.39 4.30 7.39
C VAL A 153 6.91 5.59 6.75
N THR A 154 6.02 6.40 6.18
CA THR A 154 6.39 7.54 5.33
C THR A 154 6.54 8.85 6.09
N GLY A 155 6.07 8.93 7.34
CA GLY A 155 6.06 10.16 8.14
C GLY A 155 5.16 11.23 7.52
N LYS A 156 3.99 10.81 7.05
CA LYS A 156 2.95 11.64 6.44
C LYS A 156 1.72 11.73 7.32
#